data_AF-A0A1L9SBW8-F1
#
_entry.id   AF-A0A1L9SBW8-F1
#
_cell.length_a   1.000
_cell.length_b   1.000
_cell.length_c   1.000
_cell.angle_alpha   90.00
_cell.angle_beta   90.00
_cell.angle_gamma   90.00
#
_symmetry.space_group_name_H-M   'P 1'
#
loop_
_entity.id
_entity.type
_entity.pdbx_description
1 polymer ?
#
loop_
_entity_poly.entity_id
_entity_poly.type
_entity_poly.pdbx_seq_one_letter_code
_entity_poly.pdbx_strand_id
1 'polypeptide(L)'
;MSKLNFTALRVRQTALRQKAAGKISRLPEWVDVIGDIPPTQVLVRKPAIQHQLVQQRVKTLPGASKPQVVFEALEKRNRPKKKLSRMFLPVEIKYEEDQLRREFFRDHPWELARPRVLLETTGRDFDKYDWSRLQQPGKRLDGESVVQRQLWLLNNVPDMTKSDAYDTARREFYRLRLQEDIERRVAAEEAEATGAVFGPSRLEIGMQLENQQFETWKTWAKSEAALQSQKMAAFVGAPEKMGAEEEDTGALEETSQQ
;
A
#
# COMPACT_ATOMS: atom_id res chain seq x y z
N MET A 1 21.85 -12.42 -27.93
CA MET A 1 21.15 -13.52 -27.20
C MET A 1 22.19 -14.33 -26.45
N SER A 2 22.13 -14.41 -25.12
CA SER A 2 23.06 -15.25 -24.37
C SER A 2 22.87 -16.72 -24.75
N LYS A 3 23.96 -17.47 -24.89
CA LYS A 3 23.91 -18.91 -25.13
C LYS A 3 23.42 -19.59 -23.85
N LEU A 4 22.38 -20.43 -23.97
CA LEU A 4 21.84 -21.17 -22.84
C LEU A 4 22.85 -22.24 -22.38
N ASN A 5 23.22 -22.21 -21.10
CA ASN A 5 24.13 -23.20 -20.52
C ASN A 5 23.32 -24.30 -19.80
N PHE A 6 23.45 -25.55 -20.27
CA PHE A 6 22.77 -26.72 -19.71
C PHE A 6 23.68 -27.61 -18.86
N THR A 7 24.92 -27.22 -18.58
CA THR A 7 25.87 -28.05 -17.81
C THR A 7 25.33 -28.35 -16.41
N ALA A 8 24.70 -27.38 -15.75
CA ALA A 8 24.11 -27.52 -14.43
C ALA A 8 22.98 -28.58 -14.36
N LEU A 9 22.19 -28.73 -15.43
CA LEU A 9 21.11 -29.74 -15.48
C LEU A 9 21.63 -31.14 -15.86
N ARG A 10 22.82 -31.23 -16.44
CA ARG A 10 23.40 -32.48 -16.96
C ARG A 10 24.52 -33.04 -16.07
N VAL A 11 24.65 -32.56 -14.83
CA VAL A 11 25.72 -32.93 -13.89
C VAL A 11 25.78 -34.44 -13.66
N ARG A 12 24.62 -35.10 -13.49
CA ARG A 12 24.53 -36.58 -13.41
C ARG A 12 25.06 -37.27 -14.66
N GLN A 13 24.64 -36.80 -15.84
CA GLN A 13 25.10 -37.35 -17.12
C GLN A 13 26.62 -37.18 -17.28
N THR A 14 27.17 -36.04 -16.86
CA THR A 14 28.61 -35.80 -16.91
C THR A 14 29.40 -36.68 -15.94
N ALA A 15 28.90 -36.91 -14.71
CA ALA A 15 29.55 -37.78 -13.73
C ALA A 15 29.56 -39.24 -14.20
N LEU A 16 28.44 -39.73 -14.73
CA LEU A 16 28.37 -41.08 -15.33
C LEU A 16 29.36 -41.24 -16.49
N ARG A 17 29.48 -40.23 -17.35
CA ARG A 17 30.47 -40.22 -18.45
C ARG A 17 31.91 -40.18 -17.95
N GLN A 18 32.20 -39.42 -16.89
CA GLN A 18 33.55 -39.36 -16.30
C GLN A 18 33.96 -40.71 -15.70
N LYS A 19 33.04 -41.43 -15.05
CA LYS A 19 33.31 -42.78 -14.55
C LYS A 19 33.52 -43.77 -15.68
N ALA A 20 32.66 -43.74 -16.70
CA ALA A 20 32.78 -44.60 -17.87
C ALA A 20 34.12 -44.38 -18.61
N ALA A 21 34.62 -43.14 -18.64
CA ALA A 21 35.92 -42.79 -19.20
C ALA A 21 37.12 -43.04 -18.26
N GLY A 22 36.90 -43.59 -17.07
CA GLY A 22 37.95 -43.87 -16.08
C GLY A 22 38.56 -42.64 -15.40
N LYS A 23 37.98 -41.44 -15.55
CA LYS A 23 38.48 -40.20 -14.91
C LYS A 23 38.22 -40.16 -13.40
N ILE A 24 37.16 -40.83 -12.95
CA ILE A 24 36.81 -40.97 -11.55
C ILE A 24 36.69 -42.45 -11.21
N SER A 25 37.26 -42.86 -10.07
CA SER A 25 37.25 -44.26 -9.61
C SER A 25 35.89 -44.65 -9.00
N ARG A 26 35.33 -43.78 -8.15
CA ARG A 26 34.04 -43.98 -7.45
C ARG A 26 33.01 -42.96 -7.94
N LEU A 27 31.73 -43.38 -8.03
CA LEU A 27 30.64 -42.42 -8.27
C LEU A 27 30.43 -41.58 -7.01
N PRO A 28 30.20 -40.26 -7.17
CA PRO A 28 29.68 -39.45 -6.09
C PRO A 28 28.33 -40.00 -5.59
N GLU A 29 28.10 -39.92 -4.27
CA GLU A 29 26.92 -40.49 -3.62
C GLU A 29 25.60 -39.83 -4.07
N TRP A 30 25.66 -38.57 -4.52
CA TRP A 30 24.49 -37.86 -5.05
C TRP A 30 24.01 -38.38 -6.43
N VAL A 31 24.81 -39.16 -7.16
CA VAL A 31 24.47 -39.62 -8.53
C VAL A 31 23.21 -40.49 -8.53
N ASP A 32 23.07 -41.32 -7.50
CA ASP A 32 21.93 -42.22 -7.32
C ASP A 32 20.69 -41.41 -6.90
N VAL A 33 20.83 -40.48 -5.96
CA VAL A 33 19.77 -39.56 -5.51
C VAL A 33 19.19 -38.71 -6.66
N ILE A 34 20.05 -38.17 -7.54
CA ILE A 34 19.60 -37.42 -8.73
C ILE A 34 19.00 -38.35 -9.79
N GLY A 35 19.30 -39.65 -9.72
CA GLY A 35 18.63 -40.66 -10.54
C GLY A 35 17.17 -40.84 -10.14
N ASP A 36 16.92 -40.88 -8.83
CA ASP A 36 15.57 -41.02 -8.27
C ASP A 36 14.75 -39.73 -8.39
N ILE A 37 15.42 -38.58 -8.28
CA ILE A 37 14.81 -37.25 -8.39
C ILE A 37 15.46 -36.50 -9.57
N PRO A 38 15.05 -36.79 -10.82
CA PRO A 38 15.60 -36.12 -11.99
C PRO A 38 15.23 -34.62 -11.99
N PRO A 39 16.11 -33.74 -12.51
CA PRO A 39 15.81 -32.32 -12.63
C PRO A 39 14.64 -32.06 -13.59
N THR A 40 13.84 -31.03 -13.31
CA THR A 40 12.67 -30.67 -14.13
C THR A 40 13.08 -30.06 -15.47
N GLN A 41 12.15 -30.09 -16.44
CA GLN A 41 12.35 -29.44 -17.73
C GLN A 41 12.30 -27.91 -17.58
N VAL A 42 13.45 -27.27 -17.77
CA VAL A 42 13.59 -25.80 -17.72
C VAL A 42 13.44 -25.21 -19.14
N LEU A 43 13.05 -23.94 -19.25
CA LEU A 43 13.03 -23.12 -20.48
C LEU A 43 11.92 -23.45 -21.50
N VAL A 44 10.90 -24.22 -21.12
CA VAL A 44 9.68 -24.33 -21.92
C VAL A 44 8.76 -23.16 -21.60
N ARG A 45 8.41 -22.39 -22.63
CA ARG A 45 7.40 -21.32 -22.48
C ARG A 45 6.01 -21.96 -22.46
N LYS A 46 5.38 -22.00 -21.29
CA LYS A 46 3.99 -22.43 -21.14
C LYS A 46 3.05 -21.26 -21.45
N PRO A 47 1.87 -21.51 -22.06
CA PRO A 47 0.87 -20.46 -22.24
C PRO A 47 0.46 -19.90 -20.88
N ALA A 48 0.19 -18.61 -20.80
CA ALA A 48 -0.20 -17.96 -19.54
C ALA A 48 -1.61 -18.38 -19.11
N ILE A 49 -1.81 -18.51 -17.79
CA ILE A 49 -3.13 -18.71 -17.19
C ILE A 49 -3.96 -17.44 -17.43
N GLN A 50 -5.21 -17.60 -17.86
CA GLN A 50 -6.13 -16.48 -18.05
C GLN A 50 -6.91 -16.22 -16.77
N HIS A 51 -6.76 -15.03 -16.20
CA HIS A 51 -7.50 -14.57 -15.02
C HIS A 51 -8.66 -13.67 -15.47
N GLN A 52 -9.83 -14.27 -15.70
CA GLN A 52 -11.03 -13.51 -16.06
C GLN A 52 -11.67 -12.90 -14.81
N LEU A 53 -12.15 -11.66 -14.92
CA LEU A 53 -12.94 -11.04 -13.87
C LEU A 53 -14.33 -11.68 -13.83
N VAL A 54 -14.56 -12.53 -12.83
CA VAL A 54 -15.83 -13.20 -12.56
C VAL A 54 -16.48 -12.58 -11.34
N GLN A 55 -17.76 -12.28 -11.42
CA GLN A 55 -18.58 -11.88 -10.27
C GLN A 55 -19.51 -13.01 -9.89
N GLN A 56 -19.55 -13.31 -8.60
CA GLN A 56 -20.54 -14.22 -8.04
C GLN A 56 -21.71 -13.39 -7.53
N ARG A 57 -22.95 -13.72 -7.90
CA ARG A 57 -24.15 -13.04 -7.38
C ARG A 57 -25.24 -14.05 -7.10
N VAL A 58 -26.05 -13.78 -6.08
CA VAL A 58 -27.28 -14.54 -5.84
C VAL A 58 -28.44 -13.76 -6.43
N LYS A 59 -29.16 -14.37 -7.37
CA LYS A 59 -30.32 -13.75 -8.05
C LYS A 59 -31.55 -14.64 -7.92
N THR A 60 -32.71 -14.02 -7.82
CA THR A 60 -33.98 -14.74 -8.02
C THR A 60 -34.32 -14.73 -9.50
N LEU A 61 -34.17 -15.88 -10.15
CA LEU A 61 -34.49 -16.01 -11.56
C LEU A 61 -36.02 -16.00 -11.74
N PRO A 62 -36.55 -15.28 -12.75
CA PRO A 62 -37.98 -15.28 -13.03
C PRO A 62 -38.43 -16.72 -13.36
N GLY A 63 -39.24 -17.31 -12.47
CA GLY A 63 -39.74 -18.68 -12.58
C GLY A 63 -39.10 -19.71 -11.63
N ALA A 64 -38.06 -19.35 -10.87
CA ALA A 64 -37.47 -20.20 -9.84
C ALA A 64 -37.93 -19.76 -8.44
N SER A 65 -38.39 -20.70 -7.60
CA SER A 65 -38.80 -20.42 -6.23
C SER A 65 -37.62 -20.26 -5.24
N LYS A 66 -36.41 -20.69 -5.62
CA LYS A 66 -35.21 -20.62 -4.79
C LYS A 66 -34.16 -19.72 -5.45
N PRO A 67 -33.46 -18.88 -4.66
CA PRO A 67 -32.36 -18.08 -5.17
C PRO A 67 -31.21 -18.98 -5.66
N GLN A 68 -30.60 -18.64 -6.79
CA GLN A 68 -29.49 -19.38 -7.38
C GLN A 68 -28.24 -18.50 -7.48
N VAL A 69 -27.07 -19.13 -7.32
CA VAL A 69 -25.77 -18.48 -7.50
C VAL A 69 -25.45 -18.45 -8.99
N VAL A 70 -25.29 -17.25 -9.53
CA VAL A 70 -24.93 -17.00 -10.93
C VAL A 70 -23.51 -16.43 -10.97
N PHE A 71 -22.67 -17.02 -11.83
CA PHE A 71 -21.34 -16.52 -12.11
C PHE A 71 -21.37 -15.71 -13.41
N GLU A 72 -21.13 -14.41 -13.31
CA GLU A 72 -21.11 -13.49 -14.45
C GLU A 72 -19.66 -13.08 -14.76
N ALA A 73 -19.12 -13.58 -15.87
CA ALA A 73 -17.84 -13.10 -16.38
C ALA A 73 -18.04 -11.72 -17.02
N LEU A 74 -17.49 -10.67 -16.40
CA LEU A 74 -17.68 -9.29 -16.86
C LEU A 74 -16.88 -8.97 -18.14
N GLU A 75 -15.79 -9.70 -18.38
CA GLU A 75 -14.95 -9.43 -19.54
C GLU A 75 -15.63 -9.92 -20.82
N LYS A 76 -16.11 -8.96 -21.62
CA LYS A 76 -16.50 -9.23 -23.00
C LYS A 76 -15.32 -9.84 -23.74
N ARG A 77 -15.55 -10.97 -24.42
CA ARG A 77 -14.57 -11.64 -25.28
C ARG A 77 -14.01 -10.64 -26.30
N ASN A 78 -12.86 -10.07 -26.01
CA ASN A 78 -12.18 -9.18 -26.94
C ASN A 78 -11.84 -9.96 -28.23
N ARG A 79 -12.08 -9.36 -29.40
CA ARG A 79 -11.71 -9.97 -30.68
C ARG A 79 -10.22 -10.31 -30.66
N PRO A 80 -9.82 -11.53 -31.06
CA PRO A 80 -8.44 -11.98 -30.91
C PRO A 80 -7.50 -11.09 -31.73
N LYS A 81 -6.66 -10.30 -31.06
CA LYS A 81 -5.55 -9.62 -31.72
C LYS A 81 -4.48 -10.68 -32.01
N LYS A 82 -4.20 -10.92 -33.29
CA LYS A 82 -3.34 -11.98 -33.86
C LYS A 82 -1.84 -11.92 -33.48
N LYS A 83 -1.45 -11.36 -32.33
CA LYS A 83 -0.04 -11.28 -31.92
C LYS A 83 0.32 -12.45 -31.02
N LEU A 84 1.02 -13.44 -31.58
CA LEU A 84 1.59 -14.59 -30.86
C LEU A 84 2.53 -14.17 -29.72
N SER A 85 3.11 -12.98 -29.77
CA SER A 85 4.10 -12.50 -28.80
C SER A 85 3.57 -12.33 -27.37
N ARG A 86 2.25 -12.21 -27.17
CA ARG A 86 1.63 -12.01 -25.85
C ARG A 86 1.02 -13.29 -25.26
N MET A 87 1.05 -14.41 -25.98
CA MET A 87 0.45 -15.68 -25.51
C MET A 87 1.18 -16.29 -24.31
N PHE A 88 2.47 -15.99 -24.17
CA PHE A 88 3.35 -16.49 -23.10
C PHE A 88 3.63 -15.44 -22.03
N LEU A 89 2.99 -14.27 -22.10
CA LEU A 89 3.16 -13.21 -21.10
C LEU A 89 2.17 -13.44 -19.95
N PRO A 90 2.62 -13.43 -18.68
CA PRO A 90 1.71 -13.48 -17.54
C PRO A 90 0.63 -12.39 -17.64
N VAL A 91 -0.61 -12.76 -17.31
CA VAL A 91 -1.77 -11.86 -17.35
C VAL A 91 -1.93 -11.21 -15.97
N GLU A 92 -2.36 -9.95 -15.95
CA GLU A 92 -2.72 -9.24 -14.72
C GLU A 92 -3.88 -9.95 -14.00
N ILE A 93 -3.74 -10.14 -12.69
CA ILE A 93 -4.79 -10.71 -11.85
C ILE A 93 -5.70 -9.58 -11.39
N LYS A 94 -7.01 -9.69 -11.67
CA LYS A 94 -7.99 -8.67 -11.32
C LYS A 94 -9.09 -9.27 -10.46
N TYR A 95 -9.46 -8.53 -9.43
CA TYR A 95 -10.50 -8.91 -8.49
C TYR A 95 -11.65 -7.90 -8.51
N GLU A 96 -12.86 -8.32 -8.11
CA GLU A 96 -14.00 -7.41 -8.03
C GLU A 96 -13.84 -6.44 -6.86
N GLU A 97 -13.21 -6.91 -5.80
CA GLU A 97 -12.84 -6.21 -4.59
C GLU A 97 -11.93 -5.00 -4.87
N ASP A 98 -11.10 -5.05 -5.91
CA ASP A 98 -10.22 -3.93 -6.26
C ASP A 98 -11.01 -2.68 -6.64
N GLN A 99 -12.15 -2.86 -7.32
CA GLN A 99 -13.04 -1.75 -7.65
C GLN A 99 -13.71 -1.19 -6.38
N LEU A 100 -14.13 -2.07 -5.48
CA LEU A 100 -14.76 -1.71 -4.20
C LEU A 100 -13.78 -0.96 -3.29
N ARG A 101 -12.54 -1.45 -3.17
CA ARG A 101 -11.45 -0.78 -2.43
C ARG A 101 -11.22 0.63 -2.96
N ARG A 102 -11.13 0.78 -4.29
CA ARG A 102 -10.90 2.10 -4.91
C ARG A 102 -12.02 3.07 -4.61
N GLU A 103 -13.27 2.63 -4.65
CA GLU A 103 -14.44 3.45 -4.32
C GLU A 103 -14.43 3.84 -2.84
N PHE A 104 -14.21 2.88 -1.94
CA PHE A 104 -14.18 3.12 -0.50
C PHE A 104 -13.09 4.12 -0.08
N PHE A 105 -11.85 3.93 -0.51
CA PHE A 105 -10.74 4.80 -0.10
C PHE A 105 -10.76 6.17 -0.80
N ARG A 106 -11.44 6.29 -1.94
CA ARG A 106 -11.71 7.60 -2.55
C ARG A 106 -12.68 8.41 -1.68
N ASP A 107 -13.73 7.76 -1.18
CA ASP A 107 -14.73 8.42 -0.35
C ASP A 107 -14.20 8.67 1.09
N HIS A 108 -13.24 7.86 1.56
CA HIS A 108 -12.63 7.95 2.90
C HIS A 108 -11.10 8.10 2.85
N PRO A 109 -10.55 9.24 2.40
CA PRO A 109 -9.10 9.43 2.29
C PRO A 109 -8.36 9.24 3.61
N TRP A 110 -8.97 9.67 4.73
CA TRP A 110 -8.36 9.59 6.06
C TRP A 110 -8.29 8.19 6.65
N GLU A 111 -8.98 7.20 6.06
CA GLU A 111 -8.75 5.80 6.46
C GLU A 111 -7.37 5.30 6.00
N LEU A 112 -6.74 5.93 4.99
CA LEU A 112 -5.35 5.65 4.61
C LEU A 112 -4.33 6.15 5.64
N ALA A 113 -4.69 7.15 6.47
CA ALA A 113 -3.82 7.65 7.53
C ALA A 113 -3.74 6.68 8.72
N ARG A 114 -4.67 5.72 8.83
CA ARG A 114 -4.67 4.71 9.89
C ARG A 114 -3.60 3.64 9.59
N PRO A 115 -2.60 3.42 10.47
CA PRO A 115 -1.55 2.44 10.21
C PRO A 115 -2.10 1.02 10.07
N ARG A 116 -1.68 0.34 9.00
CA ARG A 116 -2.04 -1.06 8.70
C ARG A 116 -0.81 -1.95 8.72
N VAL A 117 -0.92 -3.10 9.37
CA VAL A 117 0.11 -4.15 9.36
C VAL A 117 -0.10 -5.02 8.12
N LEU A 118 0.93 -5.16 7.29
CA LEU A 118 0.92 -6.00 6.07
C LEU A 118 1.57 -7.37 6.28
N LEU A 119 2.30 -7.54 7.39
CA LEU A 119 2.91 -8.81 7.74
C LEU A 119 1.82 -9.79 8.16
N GLU A 120 1.70 -10.88 7.42
CA GLU A 120 0.80 -11.99 7.73
C GLU A 120 1.36 -12.83 8.88
N THR A 121 0.49 -13.39 9.71
CA THR A 121 0.94 -14.23 10.84
C THR A 121 1.11 -15.69 10.42
N THR A 122 0.08 -16.29 9.82
CA THR A 122 0.08 -17.70 9.39
C THR A 122 -0.10 -17.88 7.88
N GLY A 123 -0.49 -16.82 7.16
CA GLY A 123 -0.91 -16.87 5.76
C GLY A 123 -2.25 -17.57 5.52
N ARG A 124 -2.92 -18.05 6.58
CA ARG A 124 -4.25 -18.69 6.56
C ARG A 124 -5.24 -17.96 7.46
N ASP A 125 -4.99 -16.68 7.69
CA ASP A 125 -5.82 -15.87 8.58
C ASP A 125 -7.23 -15.69 7.99
N PHE A 126 -7.35 -15.75 6.66
CA PHE A 126 -8.62 -15.63 5.93
C PHE A 126 -9.63 -16.76 6.22
N ASP A 127 -9.17 -17.97 6.57
CA ASP A 127 -10.04 -19.12 6.81
C ASP A 127 -10.94 -18.94 8.05
N LYS A 128 -10.52 -18.10 8.99
CA LYS A 128 -11.22 -17.88 10.28
C LYS A 128 -12.25 -16.76 10.22
N TYR A 129 -12.27 -15.99 9.13
CA TYR A 129 -13.12 -14.80 9.03
C TYR A 129 -14.49 -15.14 8.48
N ASP A 130 -15.53 -14.79 9.22
CA ASP A 130 -16.91 -14.89 8.78
C ASP A 130 -17.49 -13.50 8.49
N TRP A 131 -17.57 -13.16 7.20
CA TRP A 131 -18.06 -11.87 6.71
C TRP A 131 -19.58 -11.66 6.84
N SER A 132 -20.27 -12.55 7.57
CA SER A 132 -21.61 -12.29 8.10
C SER A 132 -21.66 -11.10 9.07
N ARG A 133 -20.51 -10.73 9.64
CA ARG A 133 -20.32 -9.55 10.49
C ARG A 133 -19.09 -8.76 10.04
N LEU A 134 -19.03 -7.48 10.40
CA LEU A 134 -17.89 -6.63 10.05
C LEU A 134 -16.68 -6.88 10.98
N GLN A 135 -16.92 -7.03 12.29
CA GLN A 135 -15.86 -7.31 13.27
C GLN A 135 -15.43 -8.77 13.18
N GLN A 136 -14.13 -8.99 13.05
CA GLN A 136 -13.53 -10.32 12.99
C GLN A 136 -12.59 -10.52 14.18
N PRO A 137 -12.52 -11.73 14.75
CA PRO A 137 -11.60 -12.01 15.84
C PRO A 137 -10.16 -11.87 15.36
N GLY A 138 -9.34 -11.09 16.08
CA GLY A 138 -7.92 -10.89 15.77
C GLY A 138 -7.63 -9.92 14.62
N LYS A 139 -8.65 -9.45 13.88
CA LYS A 139 -8.50 -8.42 12.85
C LYS A 139 -8.91 -7.06 13.38
N ARG A 140 -8.15 -6.02 13.06
CA ARG A 140 -8.54 -4.63 13.36
C ARG A 140 -9.62 -4.17 12.39
N LEU A 141 -10.48 -3.27 12.86
CA LEU A 141 -11.48 -2.60 12.03
C LEU A 141 -10.80 -1.74 10.95
N ASP A 142 -11.00 -2.10 9.70
CA ASP A 142 -10.35 -1.51 8.54
C ASP A 142 -11.30 -1.44 7.32
N GLY A 143 -10.93 -0.63 6.32
CA GLY A 143 -11.68 -0.53 5.07
C GLY A 143 -11.79 -1.85 4.30
N GLU A 144 -10.82 -2.75 4.48
CA GLU A 144 -10.89 -4.10 3.90
C GLU A 144 -12.06 -4.89 4.48
N SER A 145 -12.37 -4.75 5.77
CA SER A 145 -13.53 -5.41 6.37
C SER A 145 -14.85 -4.91 5.77
N VAL A 146 -14.92 -3.63 5.39
CA VAL A 146 -16.09 -3.05 4.68
C VAL A 146 -16.24 -3.66 3.29
N VAL A 147 -15.14 -3.76 2.55
CA VAL A 147 -15.14 -4.35 1.19
C VAL A 147 -15.56 -5.81 1.22
N GLN A 148 -15.02 -6.60 2.15
CA GLN A 148 -15.36 -8.01 2.27
C GLN A 148 -16.80 -8.22 2.76
N ARG A 149 -17.28 -7.38 3.67
CA ARG A 149 -18.67 -7.37 4.11
C ARG A 149 -19.62 -7.01 2.97
N GLN A 150 -19.29 -5.98 2.19
CA GLN A 150 -20.03 -5.59 1.00
C GLN A 150 -20.08 -6.73 -0.02
N LEU A 151 -18.94 -7.38 -0.28
CA LEU A 151 -18.85 -8.52 -1.17
C LEU A 151 -19.71 -9.69 -0.68
N TRP A 152 -19.63 -10.01 0.61
CA TRP A 152 -20.44 -11.06 1.21
C TRP A 152 -21.94 -10.78 1.07
N LEU A 153 -22.37 -9.54 1.25
CA LEU A 153 -23.77 -9.15 1.05
C LEU A 153 -24.21 -9.38 -0.40
N LEU A 154 -23.39 -8.99 -1.38
CA LEU A 154 -23.68 -9.22 -2.81
C LEU A 154 -23.71 -10.70 -3.20
N ASN A 155 -22.98 -11.53 -2.49
CA ASN A 155 -22.85 -12.95 -2.78
C ASN A 155 -23.88 -13.81 -2.06
N ASN A 156 -24.50 -13.33 -0.97
CA ASN A 156 -25.44 -14.12 -0.17
C ASN A 156 -26.87 -13.58 -0.18
N VAL A 157 -27.05 -12.26 -0.29
CA VAL A 157 -28.38 -11.63 -0.30
C VAL A 157 -28.92 -11.59 -1.73
N PRO A 158 -30.12 -12.12 -2.00
CA PRO A 158 -30.69 -12.10 -3.33
C PRO A 158 -30.99 -10.68 -3.80
N ASP A 159 -30.64 -10.39 -5.06
CA ASP A 159 -31.00 -9.17 -5.78
C ASP A 159 -30.56 -7.85 -5.11
N MET A 160 -29.52 -7.91 -4.26
CA MET A 160 -28.96 -6.73 -3.61
C MET A 160 -28.11 -5.91 -4.59
N THR A 161 -28.32 -4.60 -4.63
CA THR A 161 -27.52 -3.71 -5.47
C THR A 161 -26.17 -3.42 -4.82
N LYS A 162 -25.18 -3.07 -5.66
CA LYS A 162 -23.83 -2.68 -5.20
C LYS A 162 -23.87 -1.48 -4.24
N SER A 163 -24.75 -0.51 -4.49
CA SER A 163 -24.93 0.68 -3.64
C SER A 163 -25.56 0.34 -2.30
N ASP A 164 -26.59 -0.50 -2.27
CA ASP A 164 -27.26 -0.85 -1.02
C ASP A 164 -26.34 -1.69 -0.12
N ALA A 165 -25.58 -2.61 -0.73
CA ALA A 165 -24.57 -3.39 -0.02
C ALA A 165 -23.47 -2.49 0.55
N TYR A 166 -23.04 -1.48 -0.22
CA TYR A 166 -22.06 -0.48 0.22
C TYR A 166 -22.59 0.34 1.40
N ASP A 167 -23.81 0.87 1.30
CA ASP A 167 -24.42 1.68 2.35
C ASP A 167 -24.64 0.90 3.64
N THR A 168 -25.04 -0.35 3.54
CA THR A 168 -25.20 -1.24 4.70
C THR A 168 -23.85 -1.46 5.41
N ALA A 169 -22.83 -1.89 4.66
CA ALA A 169 -21.49 -2.13 5.22
C ALA A 169 -20.87 -0.84 5.79
N ARG A 170 -21.08 0.30 5.12
CA ARG A 170 -20.58 1.62 5.54
C ARG A 170 -21.24 2.10 6.82
N ARG A 171 -22.56 1.93 6.99
CA ARG A 171 -23.27 2.28 8.24
C ARG A 171 -22.80 1.42 9.41
N GLU A 172 -22.63 0.10 9.19
CA GLU A 172 -22.05 -0.81 10.19
C GLU A 172 -20.64 -0.32 10.61
N PHE A 173 -19.81 0.04 9.63
CA PHE A 173 -18.46 0.56 9.87
C PHE A 173 -18.45 1.87 10.66
N TYR A 174 -19.30 2.84 10.31
CA TYR A 174 -19.40 4.11 11.05
C TYR A 174 -19.83 3.91 12.49
N ARG A 175 -20.79 3.02 12.74
CA ARG A 175 -21.23 2.72 14.10
C ARG A 175 -20.08 2.19 14.96
N LEU A 176 -19.28 1.28 14.41
CA LEU A 176 -18.15 0.68 15.11
C LEU A 176 -17.00 1.68 15.31
N ARG A 177 -16.72 2.53 14.31
CA ARG A 177 -15.75 3.61 14.45
C ARG A 177 -16.14 4.62 15.52
N LEU A 178 -17.41 5.03 15.53
CA LEU A 178 -17.93 5.93 16.55
C LEU A 178 -17.80 5.30 17.94
N GLN A 179 -18.14 4.01 18.06
CA GLN A 179 -17.98 3.27 19.30
C GLN A 179 -16.50 3.25 19.76
N GLU A 180 -15.55 2.93 18.89
CA GLU A 180 -14.11 2.95 19.23
C GLU A 180 -13.65 4.34 19.73
N ASP A 181 -14.15 5.42 19.13
CA ASP A 181 -13.76 6.78 19.50
C ASP A 181 -14.40 7.22 20.82
N ILE A 182 -15.66 6.82 21.09
CA ILE A 182 -16.32 7.05 22.38
C ILE A 182 -15.61 6.25 23.48
N GLU A 183 -15.35 4.96 23.26
CA GLU A 183 -14.66 4.09 24.22
C GLU A 183 -13.31 4.67 24.64
N ARG A 184 -12.52 5.19 23.69
CA ARG A 184 -11.24 5.83 24.01
C ARG A 184 -11.40 7.09 24.86
N ARG A 185 -12.40 7.91 24.58
CA ARG A 185 -12.65 9.16 25.32
C ARG A 185 -13.12 8.88 26.74
N VAL A 186 -14.11 8.02 26.87
CA VAL A 186 -14.66 7.62 28.18
C VAL A 186 -13.59 6.95 29.02
N ALA A 187 -12.79 6.03 28.44
CA ALA A 187 -11.70 5.38 29.17
C ALA A 187 -10.64 6.37 29.69
N ALA A 188 -10.33 7.43 28.93
CA ALA A 188 -9.41 8.47 29.38
C ALA A 188 -10.03 9.31 30.51
N GLU A 189 -11.29 9.72 30.38
CA GLU A 189 -12.02 10.49 31.40
C GLU A 189 -12.16 9.71 32.72
N GLU A 190 -12.52 8.43 32.64
CA GLU A 190 -12.60 7.54 33.81
C GLU A 190 -11.23 7.35 34.49
N ALA A 191 -10.16 7.25 33.70
CA ALA A 191 -8.81 7.17 34.24
C ALA A 191 -8.39 8.47 34.94
N GLU A 192 -8.69 9.64 34.37
CA GLU A 192 -8.41 10.94 35.01
C GLU A 192 -9.24 11.11 36.29
N ALA A 193 -10.52 10.74 36.26
CA ALA A 193 -11.41 10.79 37.42
C ALA A 193 -10.94 9.90 38.57
N THR A 194 -10.25 8.79 38.26
CA THR A 194 -9.63 7.89 39.26
C THR A 194 -8.22 8.31 39.67
N GLY A 195 -7.74 9.46 39.19
CA GLY A 195 -6.45 10.04 39.56
C GLY A 195 -5.25 9.53 38.74
N ALA A 196 -5.48 8.89 37.60
CA ALA A 196 -4.39 8.54 36.68
C ALA A 196 -3.77 9.80 36.09
N VAL A 197 -2.44 9.85 36.05
CA VAL A 197 -1.69 10.96 35.44
C VAL A 197 -1.10 10.48 34.12
N PHE A 198 -1.47 11.15 33.03
CA PHE A 198 -0.93 10.89 31.70
C PHE A 198 0.34 11.72 31.44
N GLY A 199 1.21 11.20 30.58
CA GLY A 199 2.36 11.96 30.05
C GLY A 199 1.93 13.06 29.07
N PRO A 200 2.89 13.72 28.40
CA PRO A 200 2.58 14.77 27.44
C PRO A 200 1.68 14.26 26.32
N SER A 201 0.67 15.07 25.98
CA SER A 201 -0.30 14.70 24.94
C SER A 201 0.38 14.65 23.56
N ARG A 202 -0.21 13.93 22.60
CA ARG A 202 0.30 13.94 21.21
C ARG A 202 0.33 15.34 20.59
N LEU A 203 -0.59 16.23 21.00
CA LEU A 203 -0.60 17.62 20.54
C LEU A 203 0.61 18.40 21.09
N GLU A 204 0.93 18.20 22.36
CA GLU A 204 2.08 18.83 22.98
C GLU A 204 3.41 18.33 22.40
N ILE A 205 3.53 17.02 22.19
CA ILE A 205 4.69 16.43 21.49
C ILE A 205 4.81 17.00 20.07
N GLY A 206 3.70 17.14 19.35
CA GLY A 206 3.67 17.77 18.02
C GLY A 206 4.20 19.20 18.07
N MET A 207 3.69 20.03 18.98
CA MET A 207 4.12 21.41 19.17
C MET A 207 5.62 21.52 19.51
N GLN A 208 6.14 20.60 20.34
CA GLN A 208 7.56 20.57 20.68
C GLN A 208 8.43 20.29 19.44
N LEU A 209 8.03 19.35 18.59
CA LEU A 209 8.74 19.04 17.34
C LEU A 209 8.66 20.20 16.33
N GLU A 210 7.49 20.85 16.22
CA GLU A 210 7.30 22.03 15.38
C GLU A 210 8.18 23.20 15.82
N ASN A 211 8.27 23.46 17.12
CA ASN A 211 9.13 24.50 17.68
C ASN A 211 10.61 24.24 17.39
N GLN A 212 11.07 22.98 17.51
CA GLN A 212 12.45 22.61 17.15
C GLN A 212 12.73 22.89 15.67
N GLN A 213 11.80 22.52 14.79
CA GLN A 213 11.95 22.77 13.36
C GLN A 213 11.89 24.27 13.04
N PHE A 214 11.04 25.04 13.72
CA PHE A 214 10.94 26.49 13.56
C PHE A 214 12.24 27.21 13.93
N GLU A 215 12.88 26.86 15.05
CA GLU A 215 14.17 27.46 15.41
C GLU A 215 15.28 27.08 14.42
N THR A 216 15.24 25.85 13.89
CA THR A 216 16.14 25.41 12.82
C THR A 216 15.92 26.25 11.54
N TRP A 217 14.67 26.48 11.15
CA TRP A 217 14.33 27.35 10.02
C TRP A 217 14.73 28.81 10.26
N LYS A 218 14.54 29.32 11.47
CA LYS A 218 14.85 30.71 11.84
C LYS A 218 16.34 31.01 11.76
N THR A 219 17.20 30.06 12.18
CA THR A 219 18.65 30.21 12.03
C THR A 219 19.06 30.22 10.55
N TRP A 220 18.50 29.31 9.75
CA TRP A 220 18.69 29.30 8.29
C TRP A 220 18.21 30.62 7.64
N ALA A 221 17.00 31.08 7.94
CA ALA A 221 16.42 32.28 7.36
C ALA A 221 17.24 33.53 7.68
N LYS A 222 17.79 33.64 8.90
CA LYS A 222 18.72 34.72 9.26
C LYS A 222 20.00 34.67 8.42
N SER A 223 20.57 33.48 8.22
CA SER A 223 21.77 33.31 7.39
C SER A 223 21.51 33.67 5.92
N GLU A 224 20.38 33.24 5.37
CA GLU A 224 20.00 33.55 3.99
C GLU A 224 19.69 35.04 3.83
N ALA A 225 18.97 35.65 4.77
CA ALA A 225 18.72 37.10 4.77
C ALA A 225 20.03 37.91 4.82
N ALA A 226 21.03 37.47 5.60
CA ALA A 226 22.35 38.08 5.63
C ALA A 226 23.12 37.91 4.31
N LEU A 227 23.03 36.75 3.66
CA LEU A 227 23.63 36.54 2.34
C LEU A 227 22.95 37.39 1.25
N GLN A 228 21.62 37.51 1.30
CA GLN A 228 20.85 38.33 0.37
C GLN A 228 21.17 39.81 0.57
N SER A 229 21.26 40.30 1.82
CA SER A 229 21.64 41.68 2.09
C SER A 229 23.08 41.97 1.63
N GLN A 230 24.02 41.03 1.83
CA GLN A 230 25.39 41.15 1.30
C GLN A 230 25.42 41.20 -0.23
N LYS A 231 24.66 40.35 -0.92
CA LYS A 231 24.55 40.37 -2.39
C LYS A 231 23.94 41.68 -2.89
N MET A 232 22.89 42.16 -2.24
CA MET A 232 22.27 43.45 -2.57
C MET A 232 23.24 44.60 -2.35
N ALA A 233 23.98 44.61 -1.23
CA ALA A 233 25.01 45.61 -0.98
C ALA A 233 26.16 45.54 -2.00
N ALA A 234 26.55 44.35 -2.45
CA ALA A 234 27.56 44.18 -3.50
C ALA A 234 27.05 44.62 -4.89
N PHE A 235 25.76 44.45 -5.18
CA PHE A 235 25.13 44.92 -6.42
C PHE A 235 24.98 46.45 -6.43
N VAL A 236 24.52 47.05 -5.32
CA VAL A 236 24.41 48.51 -5.16
C VAL A 236 25.79 49.17 -5.03
N GLY A 237 26.77 48.45 -4.47
CA GLY A 237 28.16 48.89 -4.34
C GLY A 237 28.99 48.76 -5.62
N ALA A 238 28.43 48.27 -6.73
CA ALA A 238 29.05 48.40 -8.04
C ALA A 238 28.81 49.83 -8.56
N PRO A 239 29.83 50.71 -8.60
CA PRO A 239 29.60 52.11 -8.90
C PRO A 239 29.16 52.25 -10.37
N GLU A 240 27.89 52.57 -10.58
CA GLU A 240 27.53 53.44 -11.70
C GLU A 240 28.30 54.74 -11.49
N LYS A 241 29.38 54.90 -12.26
CA LYS A 241 29.93 56.22 -12.57
C LYS A 241 28.83 57.04 -13.25
N MET A 242 28.05 57.79 -12.48
CA MET A 242 27.59 59.11 -12.87
C MET A 242 27.08 59.86 -11.63
N GLY A 243 27.62 61.06 -11.45
CA GLY A 243 27.62 61.82 -10.21
C GLY A 243 26.27 62.22 -9.63
N ALA A 244 26.30 62.45 -8.32
CA ALA A 244 25.59 63.54 -7.69
C ALA A 244 26.32 63.88 -6.39
N GLU A 245 26.51 65.18 -6.21
CA GLU A 245 27.39 65.83 -5.25
C GLU A 245 26.84 65.77 -3.82
N GLU A 246 27.78 65.79 -2.89
CA GLU A 246 27.55 65.99 -1.46
C GLU A 246 26.92 67.36 -1.21
N GLU A 247 25.81 67.43 -0.48
CA GLU A 247 25.54 68.56 0.40
C GLU A 247 25.00 68.09 1.76
N ASP A 248 25.76 68.51 2.76
CA ASP A 248 25.64 68.41 4.20
C ASP A 248 24.53 69.34 4.71
N THR A 249 23.62 68.83 5.56
CA THR A 249 22.99 69.64 6.62
C THR A 249 22.56 68.78 7.81
N GLY A 250 23.28 68.93 8.92
CA GLY A 250 22.70 69.59 10.10
C GLY A 250 21.80 68.75 11.03
N ALA A 251 22.48 68.10 11.98
CA ALA A 251 22.08 67.81 13.36
C ALA A 251 20.76 68.40 13.90
N LEU A 252 19.92 67.54 14.46
CA LEU A 252 19.19 67.78 15.72
C LEU A 252 19.07 66.45 16.48
N GLU A 253 19.76 66.39 17.62
CA GLU A 253 19.61 65.38 18.68
C GLU A 253 18.24 65.55 19.36
N GLU A 254 17.50 64.46 19.53
CA GLU A 254 16.56 64.34 20.66
C GLU A 254 16.82 63.01 21.38
N THR A 255 17.55 63.15 22.48
CA THR A 255 17.54 62.26 23.63
C THR A 255 16.13 62.16 24.20
N SER A 256 15.62 60.95 24.39
CA SER A 256 14.52 60.67 25.33
C SER A 256 14.66 59.27 25.88
N GLN A 257 15.25 59.19 27.08
CA GLN A 257 15.10 58.06 28.00
C GLN A 257 13.87 58.33 28.87
N GLN A 258 12.94 57.39 28.94
CA GLN A 258 12.35 56.82 30.15
C GLN A 258 11.49 55.60 29.78
#